data_AF-A0A411HLV3-F1
#
_entry.id   AF-A0A411HLV3-F1
#
_cell.length_a   1.000
_cell.length_b   1.000
_cell.length_c   1.000
_cell.angle_alpha   90.00
_cell.angle_beta   90.00
_cell.angle_gamma   90.00
#
_symmetry.space_group_name_H-M   'P 1'
#
loop_
_entity.id
_entity.type
_entity.pdbx_description
1 polymer ?
#
loop_
_entity_poly.entity_id
_entity_poly.type
_entity_poly.pdbx_seq_one_letter_code
_entity_poly.pdbx_strand_id
1 'polypeptide(L)'
;MNSPESPDAICAGFAEASQKLTFRALEEGTVLIEGSAAALEFLGTLLIAQARFDKDCGFQLSPTGAGNAVFSDESNLGFYIHRTPCKHVEGS
;
A
#
# COMPACT_ATOMS: atom_id res chain seq x y z
N MET A 1 5.43 -7.91 22.97
CA MET A 1 5.46 -6.94 21.87
C MET A 1 4.49 -7.47 20.83
N ASN A 2 3.47 -6.71 20.44
CA ASN A 2 2.56 -7.15 19.38
C ASN A 2 3.35 -7.25 18.07
N SER A 3 3.21 -8.36 17.33
CA SER A 3 3.82 -8.49 16.01
C SER A 3 3.38 -7.32 15.13
N PRO A 4 4.27 -6.75 14.30
CA PRO A 4 3.85 -5.73 13.35
C PRO A 4 2.74 -6.29 12.46
N GLU A 5 1.64 -5.54 12.38
CA GLU A 5 0.50 -5.89 11.54
C GLU A 5 0.94 -5.96 10.08
N SER A 6 0.51 -6.99 9.34
CA SER A 6 0.93 -7.15 7.95
C SER A 6 0.28 -6.07 7.08
N PRO A 7 0.93 -5.66 5.98
CA PRO A 7 0.31 -4.78 4.99
C PRO A 7 -1.08 -5.27 4.54
N ASP A 8 -1.26 -6.58 4.35
CA ASP A 8 -2.56 -7.17 3.99
C ASP A 8 -3.65 -6.90 5.03
N ALA A 9 -3.32 -6.98 6.33
CA ALA A 9 -4.28 -6.70 7.40
C ALA A 9 -4.68 -5.21 7.45
N ILE A 10 -3.71 -4.31 7.20
CA ILE A 10 -3.98 -2.88 7.05
C ILE A 10 -4.93 -2.63 5.86
N CYS A 11 -4.70 -3.28 4.73
CA CYS A 11 -5.58 -3.18 3.56
C CYS A 11 -6.98 -3.74 3.82
N ALA A 12 -7.09 -4.88 4.52
CA ALA A 12 -8.38 -5.46 4.87
C ALA A 12 -9.19 -4.52 5.77
N GLY A 13 -8.57 -3.90 6.78
CA GLY A 13 -9.24 -2.93 7.65
C GLY A 13 -9.71 -1.67 6.92
N PHE A 14 -8.95 -1.22 5.92
CA PHE A 14 -9.32 -0.06 5.11
C PHE A 14 -10.40 -0.36 4.07
N ALA A 15 -10.41 -1.54 3.46
CA ALA A 15 -11.41 -1.92 2.46
C ALA A 15 -12.84 -1.92 3.02
N GLU A 16 -12.99 -2.17 4.32
CA GLU A 16 -14.27 -2.04 5.04
C GLU A 16 -14.71 -0.58 5.23
N ALA A 17 -13.76 0.38 5.20
CA ALA A 17 -14.08 1.79 5.20
C ALA A 17 -14.45 2.23 3.77
N SER A 18 -15.52 3.03 3.62
CA SER A 18 -15.94 3.56 2.30
C SER A 18 -15.00 4.63 1.70
N GLN A 19 -13.72 4.62 2.08
CA GLN A 19 -12.69 5.55 1.62
C GLN A 19 -11.90 4.93 0.47
N LYS A 20 -11.38 5.76 -0.43
CA LYS A 20 -10.64 5.32 -1.62
C LYS A 20 -9.44 6.23 -1.86
N LEU A 21 -8.40 5.68 -2.48
CA LEU A 21 -7.26 6.42 -3.00
C LEU A 21 -7.33 6.48 -4.53
N THR A 22 -6.99 7.63 -5.09
CA THR A 22 -6.77 7.80 -6.53
C THR A 22 -5.27 7.82 -6.80
N PHE A 23 -4.80 6.90 -7.64
CA PHE A 23 -3.44 6.91 -8.19
C PHE A 23 -3.49 7.13 -9.70
N ARG A 24 -2.93 8.25 -10.16
CA ARG A 24 -2.85 8.54 -11.59
C ARG A 24 -1.54 9.22 -11.97
N ALA A 25 -1.09 8.97 -13.20
CA ALA A 25 0.00 9.76 -13.78
C ALA A 25 -0.45 11.22 -14.00
N LEU A 26 0.42 12.16 -13.64
CA LEU A 26 0.39 13.54 -14.10
C LEU A 26 1.44 13.71 -15.21
N GLU A 27 1.66 14.96 -15.63
CA GLU A 27 2.75 15.31 -16.55
C GLU A 27 4.13 15.08 -15.90
N GLU A 28 5.16 14.93 -16.75
CA GLU A 28 6.58 14.91 -16.33
C GLU A 28 6.98 13.79 -15.33
N GLY A 29 6.34 12.62 -15.41
CA GLY A 29 6.71 11.48 -14.55
C GLY A 29 6.31 11.64 -13.09
N THR A 30 5.36 12.54 -12.81
CA THR A 30 4.79 12.71 -11.48
C THR A 30 3.56 11.80 -11.30
N VAL A 31 3.38 11.23 -10.11
CA VAL A 31 2.17 10.48 -9.75
C VAL A 31 1.33 11.31 -8.80
N LEU A 32 0.07 11.55 -9.15
CA LEU A 32 -0.92 12.04 -8.19
C LEU A 32 -1.34 10.91 -7.26
N ILE A 33 -1.30 11.20 -5.97
CA ILE A 33 -1.91 10.40 -4.93
C ILE A 33 -2.94 11.30 -4.25
N GLU A 34 -4.22 10.96 -4.37
CA GLU A 34 -5.32 11.78 -3.88
C GLU A 34 -6.31 10.93 -3.07
N GLY A 35 -6.94 11.54 -2.07
CA GLY A 35 -7.93 10.92 -1.22
C GLY A 35 -8.31 11.86 -0.06
N SER A 36 -9.24 11.42 0.78
CA SER A 36 -9.53 12.10 2.03
C SER A 36 -8.33 12.05 3.00
N ALA A 37 -8.37 12.85 4.07
CA ALA A 37 -7.36 12.79 5.13
C ALA A 37 -7.19 11.36 5.67
N ALA A 38 -8.30 10.65 5.94
CA ALA A 38 -8.28 9.26 6.40
C ALA A 38 -7.67 8.29 5.37
N ALA A 39 -7.91 8.51 4.07
CA ALA A 39 -7.32 7.68 3.01
C ALA A 39 -5.79 7.89 2.92
N LEU A 40 -5.32 9.13 3.03
CA LEU A 40 -3.89 9.45 3.03
C LEU A 40 -3.19 8.95 4.30
N GLU A 41 -3.85 9.04 5.46
CA GLU A 41 -3.35 8.45 6.72
C GLU A 41 -3.23 6.92 6.64
N PHE A 42 -4.20 6.27 5.99
CA PHE A 42 -4.09 4.84 5.68
C PHE A 42 -2.85 4.53 4.84
N LEU A 43 -2.58 5.30 3.77
CA LEU A 43 -1.39 5.08 2.96
C LEU A 43 -0.10 5.24 3.77
N GLY A 44 -0.04 6.24 4.65
CA GLY A 44 1.07 6.41 5.59
C GLY A 44 1.23 5.21 6.53
N THR A 45 0.12 4.69 7.05
CA THR A 45 0.10 3.50 7.91
C THR A 45 0.59 2.25 7.17
N LEU A 46 0.16 2.08 5.91
CA LEU A 46 0.59 0.98 5.04
C LEU A 46 2.10 1.02 4.76
N LEU A 47 2.66 2.21 4.49
CA LEU A 47 4.10 2.42 4.34
C LEU A 47 4.86 2.03 5.60
N ILE A 48 4.37 2.44 6.79
CA ILE A 48 4.98 2.09 8.07
C ILE A 48 4.89 0.58 8.33
N ALA A 49 3.75 -0.05 8.03
CA ALA A 49 3.55 -1.48 8.18
C ALA A 49 4.55 -2.25 7.32
N GLN A 50 4.66 -1.93 6.02
CA GLN A 50 5.62 -2.59 5.14
C GLN A 50 7.08 -2.32 5.56
N ALA A 51 7.40 -1.12 6.04
CA ALA A 51 8.73 -0.82 6.55
C ALA A 51 9.12 -1.67 7.78
N ARG A 52 8.14 -2.15 8.55
CA ARG A 52 8.32 -3.00 9.74
C ARG A 52 8.06 -4.48 9.47
N PHE A 53 7.57 -4.84 8.29
CA PHE A 53 7.25 -6.22 7.97
C PHE A 53 8.54 -6.98 7.64
N ASP A 54 8.83 -7.96 8.48
CA ASP A 54 10.09 -8.71 8.40
C ASP A 54 9.99 -9.99 7.55
N LYS A 55 8.77 -10.42 7.20
CA LYS A 55 8.54 -11.67 6.43
C LYS A 55 8.66 -11.50 4.92
N ASP A 56 8.29 -10.33 4.41
CA ASP A 56 8.39 -9.97 2.99
C ASP A 56 8.95 -8.56 2.87
N CYS A 57 9.78 -8.31 1.86
CA CYS A 57 10.28 -6.98 1.54
C CYS A 57 9.46 -6.27 0.46
N GLY A 58 8.64 -6.98 -0.30
CA GLY A 58 7.76 -6.42 -1.32
C GLY A 58 6.30 -6.39 -0.88
N PHE A 59 5.57 -5.36 -1.29
CA PHE A 59 4.12 -5.32 -1.22
C PHE A 59 3.56 -4.56 -2.41
N GLN A 60 2.49 -5.06 -3.02
CA GLN A 60 1.94 -4.48 -4.25
C GLN A 60 0.43 -4.48 -4.23
N LEU A 61 -0.16 -3.39 -4.74
CA LEU A 61 -1.60 -3.32 -5.00
C LEU A 61 -1.84 -2.82 -6.42
N SER A 62 -2.94 -3.28 -7.02
CA SER A 62 -3.32 -2.89 -8.38
C SER A 62 -4.81 -2.52 -8.46
N PRO A 63 -5.16 -1.43 -9.17
CA PRO A 63 -6.57 -1.06 -9.39
C PRO A 63 -7.32 -2.12 -10.21
N THR A 64 -6.62 -2.95 -10.99
CA THR A 64 -7.21 -4.03 -11.80
C THR A 64 -6.96 -5.42 -11.22
N GLY A 65 -6.54 -5.52 -9.96
CA GLY A 65 -6.15 -6.78 -9.35
C GLY A 65 -6.41 -6.84 -7.85
N ALA A 66 -5.55 -7.56 -7.13
CA ALA A 66 -5.63 -7.65 -5.68
C ALA A 66 -5.50 -6.27 -5.04
N GLY A 67 -6.40 -5.98 -4.10
CA GLY A 67 -6.49 -4.68 -3.43
C GLY A 67 -7.20 -3.59 -4.23
N ASN A 68 -7.90 -3.91 -5.32
CA ASN A 68 -8.70 -2.92 -6.08
C ASN A 68 -9.69 -2.16 -5.20
N ALA A 69 -10.19 -2.75 -4.11
CA ALA A 69 -11.09 -2.12 -3.16
C ALA A 69 -10.48 -0.90 -2.44
N VAL A 70 -9.16 -0.72 -2.49
CA VAL A 70 -8.48 0.47 -1.94
C VAL A 70 -8.52 1.63 -2.93
N PHE A 71 -8.73 1.36 -4.22
CA PHE A 71 -8.66 2.35 -5.29
C PHE A 71 -10.02 2.91 -5.66
N SER A 72 -10.04 4.20 -6.03
CA SER A 72 -11.15 4.80 -6.75
C SER A 72 -11.18 4.30 -8.20
N ASP A 73 -12.34 4.40 -8.84
CA ASP A 73 -12.51 4.03 -10.25
C ASP A 73 -11.69 4.90 -11.22
N GLU A 74 -11.19 6.06 -10.75
CA GLU A 74 -10.33 6.96 -11.52
C GLU A 74 -8.85 6.55 -11.50
N SER A 75 -8.48 5.56 -10.70
CA SER A 75 -7.10 5.10 -10.60
C SER A 75 -6.69 4.30 -11.84
N ASN A 76 -5.61 4.71 -12.49
CA ASN A 76 -5.03 4.00 -13.63
C ASN A 76 -3.64 3.41 -13.34
N LEU A 77 -3.12 3.60 -12.13
CA LEU A 77 -1.87 3.04 -11.66
C LEU A 77 -2.05 2.26 -10.36
N GLY A 78 -1.31 1.15 -10.23
CA GLY A 78 -1.04 0.52 -8.95
C GLY A 78 0.21 1.10 -8.30
N PHE A 79 0.61 0.55 -7.16
CA PHE A 79 1.88 0.90 -6.52
C PHE A 79 2.58 -0.34 -5.94
N TYR A 80 3.91 -0.22 -5.82
CA TYR A 80 4.79 -1.23 -5.24
C TYR A 80 5.62 -0.59 -4.13
N ILE A 81 5.55 -1.15 -2.92
CA ILE A 81 6.38 -0.75 -1.78
C ILE A 81 7.46 -1.81 -1.61
N HIS A 82 8.72 -1.38 -1.71
CA HIS A 82 9.87 -2.24 -1.50
C HIS A 82 10.69 -1.73 -0.32
N ARG A 83 10.74 -2.51 0.77
CA ARG A 83 11.63 -2.24 1.90
C ARG A 83 13.04 -2.71 1.56
N THR A 84 14.00 -1.78 1.55
CA THR A 84 15.43 -2.10 1.34
C THR A 84 16.26 -1.84 2.60
N PRO A 85 17.24 -2.71 2.93
CA PRO A 85 17.53 -4.00 2.30
C PRO A 85 16.47 -5.07 2.63
N CYS A 86 16.26 -6.01 1.72
CA CYS A 86 15.47 -7.21 2.02
C CYS A 86 16.17 -7.99 3.13
N LYS A 87 15.44 -8.24 4.22
CA LYS A 87 15.88 -9.21 5.23
C LYS A 87 15.53 -10.61 4.72
N HIS A 88 16.20 -11.06 3.66
CA HIS A 88 16.19 -12.49 3.39
C HIS A 88 16.97 -13.13 4.53
N VAL A 89 16.40 -14.15 5.17
CA VAL A 89 17.20 -15.02 6.02
C VAL A 89 18.17 -15.72 5.05
N GLU A 90 19.43 -15.31 5.02
CA GLU A 90 20.46 -16.14 4.38
C GLU A 90 20.56 -17.44 5.17
N GLY A 91 20.26 -18.56 4.50
CA GLY A 91 20.40 -19.90 5.07
C GLY A 91 19.07 -20.56 5.42
N SER A 92 18.46 -21.16 4.41
CA SER A 92 17.57 -22.33 4.56
C SER A 92 18.27 -23.54 4.00
#